data_AF-A0A4Q1AAQ6-F1
#
_entry.id   AF-A0A4Q1AAQ6-F1
#
_cell.length_a   1.000
_cell.length_b   1.000
_cell.length_c   1.000
_cell.angle_alpha   90.00
_cell.angle_beta   90.00
_cell.angle_gamma   90.00
#
_symmetry.space_group_name_H-M   'P 1'
#
loop_
_entity.id
_entity.type
_entity.pdbx_description
1 polymer ?
#
loop_
_entity_poly.entity_id
_entity_poly.type
_entity_poly.pdbx_seq_one_letter_code
_entity_poly.pdbx_strand_id
1 'polypeptide(L)'
;MVDIKTNRFYLAEKAKFEKQKQAKNYVIDPKTNLMWQDDRDTNSIKRNFKGAQKYCDELEMGGYNDWRLPNAGELYSLVDETKKNNTNSIIKYSSLGSYVSSTFFDEEDHTLWFINFKNPHFRGIKGGMEAKFSVRCVRGKELTLDRKEFYIYWKRIINGKK
;
A
#
# COMPACT_ATOMS: atom_id res chain seq x y z
N MET A 1 -17.49 -22.61 43.97
CA MET A 1 -16.53 -21.77 43.23
C MET A 1 -16.87 -21.92 41.75
N VAL A 2 -17.13 -20.82 41.02
CA VAL A 2 -17.46 -20.91 39.59
C VAL A 2 -16.15 -21.16 38.83
N ASP A 3 -16.09 -22.28 38.09
CA ASP A 3 -14.95 -22.53 37.20
C ASP A 3 -15.06 -21.62 35.97
N ILE A 4 -14.23 -20.59 35.95
CA ILE A 4 -14.14 -19.59 34.88
C ILE A 4 -13.89 -20.28 33.52
N LYS A 5 -13.25 -21.45 33.49
CA LYS A 5 -12.95 -22.19 32.25
C LYS A 5 -14.20 -22.82 31.60
N THR A 6 -15.30 -22.95 32.34
CA THR A 6 -16.57 -23.51 31.82
C THR A 6 -17.66 -22.44 31.68
N ASN A 7 -17.40 -21.20 32.08
CA ASN A 7 -18.37 -20.11 32.02
C ASN A 7 -18.57 -19.62 30.58
N ARG A 8 -19.77 -19.84 30.03
CA ARG A 8 -20.10 -19.50 28.62
C ARG A 8 -20.00 -18.01 28.30
N PHE A 9 -20.29 -17.13 29.25
CA PHE A 9 -20.15 -15.68 29.04
C PHE A 9 -18.68 -15.27 28.97
N TYR A 10 -17.83 -15.79 29.87
CA TYR A 10 -16.39 -15.58 29.82
C TYR A 10 -15.76 -16.10 28.53
N LEU A 11 -16.18 -17.29 28.08
CA LEU A 11 -15.68 -17.89 26.84
C LEU A 11 -16.09 -17.09 25.60
N ALA A 12 -17.31 -16.55 25.55
CA ALA A 12 -17.78 -15.69 24.45
C ALA A 12 -17.05 -14.33 24.43
N GLU A 13 -16.79 -13.75 25.61
CA GLU A 13 -16.10 -12.48 25.75
C GLU A 13 -14.60 -12.60 25.43
N LYS A 14 -13.97 -13.71 25.81
CA LYS A 14 -12.61 -14.09 25.36
C LYS A 14 -12.54 -14.31 23.85
N ALA A 15 -13.51 -15.00 23.26
CA ALA A 15 -13.55 -15.19 21.80
C ALA A 15 -13.72 -13.86 21.04
N LYS A 16 -14.50 -12.91 21.57
CA LYS A 16 -14.64 -11.55 21.03
C LYS A 16 -13.36 -10.73 21.18
N PHE A 17 -12.68 -10.84 22.32
CA PHE A 17 -11.40 -10.18 22.59
C PHE A 17 -10.27 -10.73 21.72
N GLU A 18 -10.17 -12.04 21.50
CA GLU A 18 -9.21 -12.65 20.56
C GLU A 18 -9.49 -12.27 19.10
N LYS A 19 -10.77 -12.09 18.72
CA LYS A 19 -11.18 -11.57 17.40
C LYS A 19 -10.84 -10.08 17.22
N GLN A 20 -10.77 -9.31 18.31
CA GLN A 20 -10.34 -7.91 18.35
C GLN A 20 -8.81 -7.74 18.46
N LYS A 21 -8.11 -8.76 18.96
CA LYS A 21 -6.64 -8.85 19.02
C LYS A 21 -6.01 -9.20 17.67
N GLN A 22 -6.83 -9.67 16.74
CA GLN A 22 -6.47 -9.83 15.34
C GLN A 22 -6.28 -8.44 14.73
N ALA A 23 -5.03 -7.98 14.64
CA ALA A 23 -4.71 -6.83 13.80
C ALA A 23 -5.34 -7.10 12.44
N LYS A 24 -6.32 -6.29 12.03
CA LYS A 24 -6.78 -6.34 10.65
C LYS A 24 -5.55 -6.10 9.79
N ASN A 25 -5.21 -7.06 8.95
CA ASN A 25 -4.11 -6.98 8.00
C ASN A 25 -4.36 -5.94 6.89
N TYR A 26 -5.39 -5.10 7.07
CA TYR A 26 -5.78 -4.03 6.17
C TYR A 26 -6.29 -2.83 6.95
N VAL A 27 -6.26 -1.66 6.31
CA VAL A 27 -6.82 -0.41 6.81
C VAL A 27 -7.68 0.27 5.74
N ILE A 28 -8.65 1.08 6.16
CA ILE A 28 -9.50 1.85 5.24
C ILE A 28 -9.05 3.30 5.32
N ASP A 29 -8.71 3.90 4.18
CA ASP A 29 -8.40 5.31 4.07
C ASP A 29 -9.70 6.12 3.98
N PRO A 30 -10.05 6.93 5.00
CA PRO A 30 -11.28 7.71 4.99
C PRO A 30 -11.31 8.83 3.95
N LYS A 31 -10.15 9.24 3.40
CA LYS A 31 -10.09 10.30 2.38
C LYS A 31 -10.47 9.77 1.00
N THR A 32 -10.07 8.54 0.69
CA THR A 32 -10.22 7.94 -0.63
C THR A 32 -11.25 6.82 -0.67
N ASN A 33 -11.68 6.32 0.50
CA ASN A 33 -12.45 5.10 0.68
C ASN A 33 -11.76 3.83 0.12
N LEU A 34 -10.47 3.91 -0.17
CA LEU A 34 -9.67 2.74 -0.55
C LEU A 34 -9.34 1.91 0.69
N MET A 35 -9.26 0.60 0.50
CA MET A 35 -8.78 -0.31 1.53
C MET A 35 -7.38 -0.79 1.13
N TRP A 36 -6.45 -0.69 2.07
CA TRP A 36 -5.03 -0.92 1.88
C TRP A 36 -4.60 -2.16 2.64
N GLN A 37 -3.80 -3.01 2.01
CA GLN A 37 -3.06 -4.03 2.73
C GLN A 37 -2.17 -3.34 3.77
N ASP A 38 -2.16 -3.83 5.00
CA ASP A 38 -1.39 -3.31 6.12
C ASP A 38 -1.01 -4.43 7.09
N ASP A 39 -0.11 -5.29 6.64
CA ASP A 39 0.43 -6.43 7.38
C ASP A 39 1.96 -6.49 7.27
N ARG A 40 2.58 -7.54 7.80
CA ARG A 40 4.04 -7.67 7.76
C ARG A 40 4.61 -7.89 6.35
N ASP A 41 3.78 -8.36 5.42
CA ASP A 41 4.23 -8.70 4.07
C ASP A 41 4.55 -7.44 3.28
N THR A 42 3.89 -6.32 3.57
CA THR A 42 4.26 -5.00 3.01
C THR A 42 5.68 -4.56 3.34
N ASN A 43 6.31 -5.19 4.35
CA ASN A 43 7.68 -4.92 4.76
C ASN A 43 8.69 -5.99 4.34
N SER A 44 8.27 -7.25 4.21
CA SER A 44 9.16 -8.40 3.98
C SER A 44 9.15 -8.88 2.53
N ILE A 45 8.02 -8.74 1.83
CA ILE A 45 7.86 -9.21 0.47
C ILE A 45 8.42 -8.18 -0.49
N LYS A 46 9.39 -8.63 -1.28
CA LYS A 46 9.87 -7.91 -2.45
C LYS A 46 9.62 -8.70 -3.72
N ARG A 47 9.09 -8.04 -4.74
CA ARG A 47 8.77 -8.62 -6.05
C ARG A 47 9.21 -7.69 -7.16
N ASN A 48 9.52 -8.27 -8.31
CA ASN A 48 9.58 -7.51 -9.55
C ASN A 48 8.17 -7.14 -10.01
N PHE A 49 8.03 -6.34 -11.06
CA PHE A 49 6.72 -5.78 -11.44
C PHE A 49 5.65 -6.85 -11.69
N LYS A 50 5.97 -7.84 -12.54
CA LYS A 50 5.06 -8.95 -12.85
C LYS A 50 4.69 -9.74 -11.59
N GLY A 51 5.67 -9.98 -10.71
CA GLY A 51 5.44 -10.66 -9.44
C GLY A 51 4.59 -9.84 -8.46
N ALA A 52 4.69 -8.51 -8.48
CA ALA A 52 3.92 -7.61 -7.63
C ALA A 52 2.45 -7.54 -8.08
N GLN A 53 2.21 -7.44 -9.40
CA GLN A 53 0.87 -7.53 -9.97
C GLN A 53 0.21 -8.85 -9.59
N LYS A 54 0.88 -9.97 -9.92
CA LYS A 54 0.39 -11.31 -9.60
C LYS A 54 0.10 -11.49 -8.12
N TYR A 55 0.99 -11.02 -7.24
CA TYR A 55 0.80 -11.11 -5.80
C TYR A 55 -0.46 -10.39 -5.33
N CYS A 56 -0.76 -9.19 -5.87
CA CYS A 56 -1.97 -8.48 -5.49
C CYS A 56 -3.23 -9.11 -6.07
N ASP A 57 -3.17 -9.59 -7.31
CA ASP A 57 -4.31 -10.24 -7.98
C ASP A 57 -4.69 -11.57 -7.30
N GLU A 58 -3.72 -12.25 -6.68
CA GLU A 58 -3.91 -13.51 -5.93
C GLU A 58 -4.14 -13.30 -4.42
N LEU A 59 -4.12 -12.05 -3.93
CA LEU A 59 -4.22 -11.78 -2.49
C LEU A 59 -5.65 -11.99 -2.00
N GLU A 60 -5.81 -12.91 -1.03
CA GLU A 60 -7.06 -13.08 -0.29
C GLU A 60 -6.89 -12.58 1.16
N MET A 61 -7.58 -11.48 1.49
CA MET A 61 -7.42 -10.84 2.78
C MET A 61 -8.70 -10.18 3.26
N GLY A 62 -9.03 -10.41 4.53
CA GLY A 62 -10.21 -9.79 5.14
C GLY A 62 -11.55 -10.26 4.56
N GLY A 63 -11.56 -11.39 3.84
CA GLY A 63 -12.72 -11.89 3.09
C GLY A 63 -12.87 -11.29 1.68
N TYR A 64 -11.82 -10.64 1.16
CA TYR A 64 -11.81 -10.00 -0.16
C TYR A 64 -10.71 -10.58 -1.05
N ASN A 65 -10.99 -10.66 -2.35
CA ASN A 65 -10.11 -11.17 -3.40
C ASN A 65 -10.01 -10.23 -4.62
N ASP A 66 -10.53 -9.00 -4.50
CA ASP A 66 -10.50 -7.92 -5.50
C ASP A 66 -9.34 -6.94 -5.23
N TRP A 67 -8.24 -7.45 -4.69
CA TRP A 67 -7.02 -6.70 -4.46
C TRP A 67 -6.26 -6.49 -5.77
N ARG A 68 -5.57 -5.35 -5.87
CA ARG A 68 -4.80 -4.97 -7.06
C ARG A 68 -3.56 -4.18 -6.67
N LEU A 69 -2.62 -4.10 -7.60
CA LEU A 69 -1.49 -3.19 -7.48
C LEU A 69 -2.00 -1.73 -7.60
N PRO A 70 -1.67 -0.84 -6.66
CA PRO A 70 -2.12 0.55 -6.69
C PRO A 70 -1.46 1.32 -7.83
N ASN A 71 -2.15 2.32 -8.36
CA ASN A 71 -1.54 3.26 -9.28
C ASN A 71 -0.65 4.28 -8.53
N ALA A 72 0.18 5.03 -9.26
CA ALA A 72 1.17 5.93 -8.65
C ALA A 72 0.52 7.02 -7.79
N GLY A 73 -0.64 7.52 -8.21
CA GLY A 73 -1.36 8.55 -7.47
C GLY A 73 -2.00 8.02 -6.17
N GLU A 74 -2.54 6.80 -6.19
CA GLU A 74 -3.06 6.14 -5.00
C GLU A 74 -1.94 5.90 -3.97
N LEU A 75 -0.76 5.45 -4.40
CA LEU A 75 0.39 5.36 -3.49
C LEU A 75 0.80 6.72 -2.92
N TYR A 76 0.68 7.79 -3.72
CA TYR A 76 0.94 9.14 -3.25
C TYR A 76 -0.02 9.59 -2.17
N SER A 77 -1.29 9.17 -2.22
CA SER A 77 -2.29 9.60 -1.24
C SER A 77 -1.97 9.10 0.18
N LEU A 78 -1.06 8.14 0.30
CA LEU A 78 -0.50 7.67 1.57
C LEU A 78 0.66 8.52 2.09
N VAL A 79 1.18 9.48 1.33
CA VAL A 79 2.21 10.40 1.79
C VAL A 79 1.61 11.41 2.77
N ASP A 80 2.29 11.60 3.89
CA ASP A 80 1.97 12.66 4.86
C ASP A 80 3.27 13.26 5.39
N GLU A 81 3.77 14.30 4.72
CA GLU A 81 5.04 14.98 5.03
C GLU A 81 5.07 15.63 6.43
N THR A 82 3.93 15.71 7.13
CA THR A 82 3.89 16.15 8.53
C THR A 82 4.38 15.08 9.50
N LYS A 83 4.55 13.83 9.04
CA LYS A 83 4.99 12.68 9.84
C LYS A 83 6.47 12.40 9.66
N LYS A 84 7.10 11.87 10.72
CA LYS A 84 8.54 11.55 10.74
C LYS A 84 9.01 10.63 9.59
N ASN A 85 8.14 9.74 9.10
CA ASN A 85 8.42 8.79 8.01
C ASN A 85 7.68 9.14 6.70
N ASN A 86 7.13 10.34 6.61
CA ASN A 86 6.20 10.83 5.58
C ASN A 86 5.11 9.84 5.15
N THR A 87 4.65 8.97 6.05
CA THR A 87 3.56 8.02 5.77
C THR A 87 2.34 8.40 6.61
N ASN A 88 1.16 8.37 6.01
CA ASN A 88 -0.11 8.56 6.67
C ASN A 88 -0.25 7.59 7.86
N SER A 89 -0.69 8.12 9.00
CA SER A 89 -0.79 7.37 10.26
C SER A 89 -1.80 6.22 10.25
N ILE A 90 -2.66 6.13 9.24
CA ILE A 90 -3.51 4.94 9.04
C ILE A 90 -2.69 3.69 8.74
N ILE A 91 -1.49 3.83 8.16
CA ILE A 91 -0.61 2.72 7.79
C ILE A 91 0.28 2.35 8.97
N LYS A 92 0.16 1.12 9.48
CA LYS A 92 0.99 0.62 10.59
C LYS A 92 2.26 -0.05 10.08
N TYR A 93 2.18 -0.79 8.99
CA TYR A 93 3.29 -1.55 8.44
C TYR A 93 3.89 -0.86 7.23
N SER A 94 4.55 0.29 7.45
CA SER A 94 5.29 0.99 6.38
C SER A 94 6.78 0.68 6.47
N SER A 95 7.32 -0.06 5.50
CA SER A 95 8.75 -0.19 5.29
C SER A 95 9.34 1.13 4.78
N LEU A 96 10.62 1.35 5.09
CA LEU A 96 11.44 2.41 4.49
C LEU A 96 11.85 2.07 3.03
N GLY A 97 11.27 1.01 2.45
CA GLY A 97 11.54 0.54 1.11
C GLY A 97 10.86 1.38 0.03
N SER A 98 11.12 0.99 -1.21
CA SER A 98 10.46 1.56 -2.39
C SER A 98 9.29 0.67 -2.79
N TYR A 99 8.10 1.26 -2.95
CA TYR A 99 6.87 0.57 -3.32
C TYR A 99 6.56 0.79 -4.80
N VAL A 100 6.38 -0.30 -5.54
CA VAL A 100 6.05 -0.25 -6.98
C VAL A 100 4.56 0.04 -7.19
N SER A 101 4.25 0.79 -8.24
CA SER A 101 2.89 1.05 -8.70
C SER A 101 2.58 0.33 -10.01
N SER A 102 1.29 0.26 -10.38
CA SER A 102 0.83 -0.21 -11.70
C SER A 102 1.03 0.80 -12.82
N THR A 103 1.50 2.03 -12.51
CA THR A 103 1.65 3.11 -13.50
C THR A 103 3.06 3.09 -14.08
N PHE A 104 3.15 3.21 -15.40
CA PHE A 104 4.42 3.43 -16.10
C PHE A 104 4.77 4.92 -16.12
N PHE A 105 6.04 5.20 -15.91
CA PHE A 105 6.64 6.50 -16.19
C PHE A 105 6.79 6.68 -17.70
N ASP A 106 7.31 5.64 -18.34
CA ASP A 106 7.49 5.53 -19.78
C ASP A 106 7.15 4.09 -20.15
N GLU A 107 6.07 3.89 -20.90
CA GLU A 107 5.61 2.57 -21.33
C GLU A 107 6.54 1.95 -22.37
N GLU A 108 7.12 2.76 -23.27
CA GLU A 108 8.00 2.27 -24.34
C GLU A 108 9.31 1.74 -23.73
N ASP A 109 9.88 2.52 -22.81
CA ASP A 109 11.13 2.20 -22.12
C ASP A 109 10.93 1.28 -20.89
N HIS A 110 9.69 0.83 -20.63
CA HIS A 110 9.32 0.01 -19.47
C HIS A 110 9.82 0.57 -18.13
N THR A 111 9.80 1.90 -18.02
CA THR A 111 10.22 2.60 -16.82
C THR A 111 9.02 2.70 -15.88
N LEU A 112 9.16 2.16 -14.67
CA LEU A 112 8.07 2.08 -13.69
C LEU A 112 8.13 3.22 -12.69
N TRP A 113 6.94 3.66 -12.24
CA TRP A 113 6.82 4.49 -11.07
C TRP A 113 6.89 3.68 -9.78
N PHE A 114 7.68 4.19 -8.84
CA PHE A 114 7.69 3.74 -7.46
C PHE A 114 7.78 4.95 -6.52
N ILE A 115 7.40 4.74 -5.26
CA ILE A 115 7.52 5.73 -4.19
C ILE A 115 8.39 5.20 -3.05
N ASN A 116 9.21 6.08 -2.47
CA ASN A 116 9.86 5.83 -1.19
C ASN A 116 9.31 6.83 -0.17
N PHE A 117 8.62 6.37 0.87
CA PHE A 117 8.03 7.29 1.85
C PHE A 117 9.07 8.12 2.61
N LYS A 118 10.32 7.65 2.80
CA LYS A 118 11.37 8.46 3.44
C LYS A 118 11.73 9.70 2.62
N ASN A 119 11.70 9.59 1.30
CA ASN A 119 11.93 10.68 0.35
C ASN A 119 10.82 10.61 -0.69
N PRO A 120 9.64 11.23 -0.43
CA PRO A 120 8.40 11.04 -1.20
C PRO A 120 8.44 11.72 -2.58
N HIS A 121 9.56 11.56 -3.28
CA HIS A 121 9.73 11.93 -4.66
C HIS A 121 9.51 10.71 -5.52
N PHE A 122 8.71 10.89 -6.56
CA PHE A 122 8.59 9.90 -7.60
C PHE A 122 9.86 9.80 -8.43
N ARG A 123 10.26 8.57 -8.71
CA ARG A 123 11.40 8.27 -9.59
C ARG A 123 10.98 7.20 -10.59
N GLY A 124 11.45 7.36 -11.82
CA GLY A 124 11.49 6.29 -12.80
C GLY A 124 12.79 5.50 -12.65
N ILE A 125 12.73 4.17 -12.81
CA ILE A 125 13.93 3.32 -12.93
C ILE A 125 13.88 2.59 -14.27
N LYS A 126 14.89 2.83 -15.11
CA LYS A 126 15.14 2.03 -16.31
C LYS A 126 15.54 0.61 -15.89
N GLY A 127 14.95 -0.42 -16.50
CA GLY A 127 15.09 -1.80 -16.03
C GLY A 127 14.26 -2.11 -14.77
N GLY A 128 13.32 -1.24 -14.39
CA GLY A 128 12.47 -1.40 -13.21
C GLY A 128 11.63 -2.68 -13.24
N MET A 129 11.34 -3.22 -14.43
CA MET A 129 10.60 -4.47 -14.60
C MET A 129 11.22 -5.65 -13.85
N GLU A 130 12.55 -5.70 -13.73
CA GLU A 130 13.28 -6.77 -13.04
C GLU A 130 13.73 -6.41 -11.61
N ALA A 131 13.71 -5.12 -11.28
CA ALA A 131 14.07 -4.65 -9.94
C ALA A 131 13.02 -5.10 -8.91
N LYS A 132 13.48 -5.44 -7.69
CA LYS A 132 12.60 -5.92 -6.61
C LYS A 132 12.18 -4.77 -5.69
N PHE A 133 10.88 -4.54 -5.61
CA PHE A 133 10.25 -3.49 -4.79
C PHE A 133 9.39 -4.10 -3.68
N SER A 134 9.18 -3.34 -2.61
CA SER A 134 8.12 -3.64 -1.64
C SER A 134 6.77 -3.57 -2.35
N VAL A 135 5.80 -4.38 -1.90
CA VAL A 135 4.46 -4.42 -2.49
C VAL A 135 3.42 -4.09 -1.43
N ARG A 136 2.48 -3.21 -1.76
CA ARG A 136 1.28 -2.96 -0.96
C ARG A 136 0.09 -2.98 -1.88
N CYS A 137 -0.82 -3.91 -1.66
CA CYS A 137 -2.02 -4.00 -2.47
C CYS A 137 -3.11 -3.04 -1.97
N VAL A 138 -3.98 -2.65 -2.88
CA VAL A 138 -5.14 -1.80 -2.62
C VAL A 138 -6.39 -2.45 -3.20
N ARG A 139 -7.56 -2.14 -2.63
CA ARG A 139 -8.85 -2.49 -3.22
C ARG A 139 -9.85 -1.34 -3.08
N GLY A 140 -10.90 -1.40 -3.89
CA GLY A 140 -11.90 -0.34 -4.03
C GLY A 140 -11.82 0.35 -5.40
N LYS A 141 -12.75 1.28 -5.63
CA LYS A 141 -12.87 2.02 -6.89
C LYS A 141 -11.57 2.75 -7.20
N GLU A 142 -10.96 2.42 -8.33
CA GLU A 142 -9.71 3.05 -8.75
C GLU A 142 -9.83 4.56 -8.83
N LEU A 143 -8.86 5.26 -8.23
CA LEU A 143 -8.78 6.70 -8.32
C LEU A 143 -8.12 7.06 -9.66
N THR A 144 -8.91 7.69 -10.53
CA THR A 144 -8.38 8.43 -11.67
C THR A 144 -7.92 9.79 -11.17
N LEU A 145 -6.81 9.83 -10.43
CA LEU A 145 -6.16 11.11 -10.15
C LEU A 145 -5.79 11.71 -11.50
N ASP A 146 -6.20 12.97 -11.74
CA ASP A 146 -6.07 13.58 -13.06
C ASP A 146 -4.62 13.47 -13.52
N ARG A 147 -4.40 12.61 -14.52
CA ARG A 147 -3.08 12.34 -15.09
C ARG A 147 -2.41 13.63 -15.53
N LYS A 148 -3.17 14.67 -15.89
CA LYS A 148 -2.62 15.99 -16.24
C LYS A 148 -2.02 16.71 -15.04
N GLU A 149 -2.69 16.79 -13.90
CA GLU A 149 -2.14 17.46 -12.71
C GLU A 149 -0.90 16.73 -12.18
N PHE A 150 -0.93 15.39 -12.15
CA PHE A 150 0.21 14.58 -11.74
C PHE A 150 1.41 14.75 -12.69
N TYR A 151 1.17 14.67 -14.00
CA TYR A 151 2.20 14.84 -15.02
C TYR A 151 2.74 16.29 -15.09
N ILE A 152 1.89 17.30 -14.90
CA ILE A 152 2.30 18.72 -14.86
C ILE A 152 3.11 19.01 -13.58
N TYR A 153 2.64 18.54 -12.43
CA TYR A 153 3.37 18.63 -11.17
C TYR A 153 4.75 17.96 -11.31
N TRP A 154 4.81 16.77 -11.92
CA TRP A 154 6.07 16.07 -12.09
C TRP A 154 7.01 16.72 -13.11
N LYS A 155 6.51 17.18 -14.27
CA LYS A 155 7.30 17.96 -15.24
C LYS A 155 7.92 19.21 -14.62
N ARG A 156 7.24 19.84 -13.67
CA ARG A 156 7.80 20.98 -12.92
C ARG A 156 8.95 20.57 -12.00
N ILE A 157 8.88 19.41 -11.36
CA ILE A 157 9.93 18.92 -10.46
C ILE A 157 11.19 18.46 -11.22
N ILE A 158 11.05 17.77 -12.35
CA ILE A 158 12.22 17.35 -13.14
C ILE A 158 12.90 18.48 -13.90
N ASN A 159 12.12 19.41 -14.46
CA ASN A 159 12.67 20.53 -15.24
C ASN A 159 12.98 21.76 -14.37
N GLY A 160 12.55 21.76 -13.11
CA GLY A 160 12.68 22.87 -12.15
C GLY A 160 13.96 22.85 -11.32
N LYS A 161 14.94 21.99 -11.59
CA LYS A 161 16.29 22.16 -11.06
C LYS A 161 17.04 23.21 -11.89
N LYS A 162 16.90 24.47 -11.51
CA LYS A 162 17.92 25.51 -11.66
C LYS A 162 18.17 26.14 -10.30
#